data_AF-A0A5F8GU17-F1
#
_entry.id   AF-A0A5F8GU17-F1
#
_cell.length_a   1.000
_cell.length_b   1.000
_cell.length_c   1.000
_cell.angle_alpha   90.00
_cell.angle_beta   90.00
_cell.angle_gamma   90.00
#
_symmetry.space_group_name_H-M   'P 1'
#
loop_
_entity.id
_entity.type
_entity.pdbx_description
1 polymer ?
#
loop_
_entity_poly.entity_id
_entity_poly.type
_entity_poly.pdbx_seq_one_letter_code
_entity_poly.pdbx_strand_id
1 'polypeptide(L)'
;MEFLKKEQYVLEIDKVIANEIIQKYEPIEEVKNQHQMTIEGFLRYMNSNDCLLFKKNCTQVYHDMTRPLSDYFISSSHNTYLISGQLIGPSDLWGYASALVKGCRCIEIDCWDGSQNEPVVYHGYTLTSKILFKTVIQVINKYAFMASEYPVVLSLENHCSPQQQEIMANNMQSILGDTLLSDVLENFPNELPSPEALKFKILVKNKKIGTIEETIERIGTNKQGRIVEYEEEEDEEESEEKDNVTTPMLKENKEKELEEKKSIISNFISYSKKKKIRKVKLSLELSDLVIYTKAEKFKSFHHAQINQKFNENNSIGELRARKLSKQKAREFISHTNSFITRIYPKATRTDSSNYIPQEFWNVGCQMVALNFQTPGVPMDLYNGKFLDNGGCGYLLKPEILRNPKLNFSPSEFKHYNPTILSIRLISGFQLPSTYWNNSLVLIEIYGIPDDQTKQQTHVIRRNAFDPRWNETFTFTIHAPEMALIRFVAESQSTIGANEFLGQYTLPLLCMEKGYRTIPLFSKSDKFLLSAMMSFHYFSLPFKKASQESLTIPLCTYCFTVGA
;
A
#
# COMPACT_ATOMS: atom_id res chain seq x y z
N MET A 1 21.87 -8.78 31.18
CA MET A 1 20.98 -9.95 30.94
C MET A 1 19.58 -9.77 31.53
N GLU A 2 19.42 -9.50 32.83
CA GLU A 2 18.08 -9.33 33.43
C GLU A 2 17.25 -8.24 32.75
N PHE A 3 17.85 -7.07 32.50
CA PHE A 3 17.22 -6.00 31.71
C PHE A 3 16.68 -6.51 30.37
N LEU A 4 17.50 -7.23 29.61
CA LEU A 4 17.07 -7.70 28.29
C LEU A 4 15.94 -8.75 28.37
N LYS A 5 15.90 -9.59 29.41
CA LYS A 5 14.85 -10.58 29.62
C LYS A 5 13.54 -9.95 30.13
N LYS A 6 13.63 -9.11 31.16
CA LYS A 6 12.47 -8.54 31.86
C LYS A 6 11.91 -7.30 31.17
N GLU A 7 12.79 -6.42 30.70
CA GLU A 7 12.42 -5.11 30.15
C GLU A 7 12.36 -5.10 28.62
N GLN A 8 13.24 -5.85 27.94
CA GLN A 8 13.24 -5.97 26.47
C GLN A 8 12.54 -7.24 25.95
N TYR A 9 12.03 -8.09 26.86
CA TYR A 9 11.29 -9.31 26.54
C TYR A 9 12.00 -10.29 25.60
N VAL A 10 13.33 -10.30 25.61
CA VAL A 10 14.13 -11.22 24.80
C VAL A 10 14.24 -12.54 25.56
N LEU A 11 13.37 -13.50 25.21
CA LEU A 11 13.18 -14.75 25.94
C LEU A 11 14.38 -15.70 25.84
N GLU A 12 14.99 -15.80 24.65
CA GLU A 12 16.12 -16.69 24.36
C GLU A 12 17.47 -15.97 24.51
N ILE A 13 17.71 -15.39 25.69
CA ILE A 13 19.01 -14.76 25.98
C ILE A 13 20.00 -15.71 26.63
N ASP A 14 21.15 -15.81 25.99
CA ASP A 14 22.38 -16.36 26.52
C ASP A 14 23.41 -15.24 26.85
N LYS A 15 24.56 -15.66 27.39
CA LYS A 15 25.66 -14.73 27.69
C LYS A 15 26.32 -14.16 26.43
N VAL A 16 26.17 -14.83 25.28
CA VAL A 16 26.79 -14.43 24.02
C VAL A 16 26.13 -13.16 23.51
N ILE A 17 24.80 -13.14 23.41
CA ILE A 17 24.03 -11.96 22.97
C ILE A 17 24.32 -10.75 23.86
N ALA A 18 24.34 -10.95 25.19
CA ALA A 18 24.64 -9.86 26.12
C ALA A 18 26.06 -9.31 25.92
N ASN A 19 27.04 -10.19 25.66
CA ASN A 19 28.42 -9.78 25.40
C ASN A 19 28.54 -9.07 24.05
N GLU A 20 27.87 -9.53 23.00
CA GLU A 20 27.86 -8.87 21.68
C GLU A 20 27.36 -7.42 21.77
N ILE A 21 26.30 -7.18 22.53
CA ILE A 21 25.78 -5.82 22.78
C ILE A 21 26.84 -4.98 23.50
N ILE A 22 27.51 -5.54 24.51
CA ILE A 22 28.60 -4.85 25.24
C ILE A 22 29.73 -4.49 24.28
N GLN A 23 30.25 -5.46 23.53
CA GLN A 23 31.36 -5.25 22.59
C GLN A 23 31.02 -4.19 21.53
N LYS A 24 29.75 -4.14 21.10
CA LYS A 24 29.26 -3.21 20.08
C LYS A 24 29.07 -1.78 20.58
N TYR A 25 28.57 -1.59 21.80
CA TYR A 25 28.10 -0.27 22.26
C TYR A 25 28.87 0.36 23.41
N GLU A 26 29.57 -0.43 24.22
CA GLU A 26 30.41 0.11 25.29
C GLU A 26 31.58 0.90 24.68
N PRO A 27 31.83 2.17 25.06
CA PRO A 27 32.99 2.91 24.54
C PRO A 27 34.32 2.58 25.22
N ILE A 28 34.33 2.09 26.46
CA ILE A 28 35.55 1.92 27.26
C ILE A 28 36.07 0.49 27.13
N GLU A 29 37.26 0.31 26.53
CA GLU A 29 37.86 -1.00 26.27
C GLU A 29 38.11 -1.82 27.54
N GLU A 30 38.52 -1.17 28.64
CA GLU A 30 38.70 -1.84 29.93
C GLU A 30 37.38 -2.44 30.45
N VAL A 31 36.27 -1.73 30.24
CA VAL A 31 34.92 -2.15 30.65
C VAL A 31 34.41 -3.28 29.74
N LYS A 32 34.67 -3.21 28.43
CA LYS A 32 34.40 -4.31 27.49
C LYS A 32 35.10 -5.59 27.89
N ASN A 33 36.39 -5.52 28.22
CA ASN A 33 37.20 -6.67 28.63
C ASN A 33 36.68 -7.30 29.93
N GLN A 34 36.07 -6.48 30.80
CA GLN A 34 35.39 -6.94 32.02
C GLN A 34 33.97 -7.46 31.77
N HIS A 35 33.48 -7.45 30.52
CA HIS A 35 32.12 -7.85 30.16
C HIS A 35 31.05 -7.06 30.92
N GLN A 36 31.30 -5.75 31.09
CA GLN A 36 30.41 -4.81 31.77
C GLN A 36 29.92 -3.72 30.80
N MET A 37 28.95 -2.93 31.23
CA MET A 37 28.41 -1.81 30.44
C MET A 37 28.23 -0.59 31.35
N THR A 38 28.77 0.54 30.91
CA THR A 38 28.57 1.85 31.53
C THR A 38 27.20 2.43 31.18
N ILE A 39 26.80 3.51 31.87
CA ILE A 39 25.58 4.26 31.50
C ILE A 39 25.69 4.80 30.07
N GLU A 40 26.86 5.31 29.66
CA GLU A 40 27.09 5.79 28.30
C GLU A 40 26.95 4.65 27.27
N GLY A 41 27.54 3.48 27.53
CA GLY A 41 27.36 2.29 26.68
C GLY A 41 25.89 1.86 26.59
N PHE A 42 25.17 1.94 27.70
CA PHE A 42 23.73 1.66 27.74
C PHE A 42 22.91 2.67 26.93
N LEU A 43 23.20 3.97 27.04
CA LEU A 43 22.55 5.01 26.24
C LEU A 43 22.81 4.84 24.75
N ARG A 44 24.04 4.47 24.36
CA ARG A 44 24.38 4.13 22.97
C ARG A 44 23.57 2.94 22.47
N TYR A 45 23.42 1.90 23.28
CA TYR A 45 22.56 0.77 22.94
C TYR A 45 21.10 1.19 22.80
N MET A 46 20.55 1.94 23.76
CA MET A 46 19.16 2.38 23.75
C MET A 46 18.81 3.31 22.57
N ASN A 47 19.77 4.10 22.09
CA ASN A 47 19.61 4.98 20.92
C ASN A 47 20.06 4.32 19.59
N SER A 48 20.43 3.03 19.63
CA SER A 48 20.88 2.32 18.44
C SER A 48 19.74 1.76 17.60
N ASN A 49 20.09 1.32 16.38
CA ASN A 49 19.17 0.58 15.51
C ASN A 49 18.66 -0.74 16.13
N ASP A 50 19.37 -1.32 17.12
CA ASP A 50 18.93 -2.56 17.79
C ASP A 50 17.77 -2.31 18.77
N CYS A 51 17.51 -1.05 19.13
CA CYS A 51 16.42 -0.61 19.99
C CYS A 51 15.29 0.11 19.24
N LEU A 52 15.30 0.07 17.90
CA LEU A 52 14.16 0.54 17.12
C LEU A 52 12.93 -0.33 17.38
N LEU A 53 11.75 0.29 17.29
CA LEU A 53 10.48 -0.42 17.40
C LEU A 53 10.26 -1.47 16.32
N PHE A 54 10.71 -1.17 15.11
CA PHE A 54 10.47 -2.05 13.98
C PHE A 54 11.34 -3.29 14.09
N LYS A 55 10.69 -4.46 14.12
CA LYS A 55 11.38 -5.74 14.26
C LYS A 55 12.40 -5.94 13.15
N LYS A 56 13.62 -6.34 13.54
CA LYS A 56 14.71 -6.61 12.60
C LYS A 56 14.34 -7.71 11.60
N ASN A 57 13.63 -8.75 12.02
CA ASN A 57 13.22 -9.84 11.12
C ASN A 57 12.26 -9.37 10.01
N CYS A 58 11.50 -8.31 10.25
CA CYS A 58 10.61 -7.72 9.25
C CYS A 58 11.35 -6.87 8.20
N THR A 59 12.66 -6.61 8.39
CA THR A 59 13.51 -5.90 7.42
C THR A 59 14.05 -6.79 6.29
N GLN A 60 13.78 -8.09 6.36
CA GLN A 60 14.08 -9.08 5.32
C GLN A 60 12.81 -9.81 4.90
N VAL A 61 12.86 -10.51 3.78
CA VAL A 61 11.75 -11.38 3.36
C VAL A 61 11.66 -12.56 4.34
N TYR A 62 10.52 -12.71 5.00
CA TYR A 62 10.25 -13.81 5.96
C TYR A 62 8.88 -14.46 5.77
N HIS A 63 8.01 -13.89 4.96
CA HIS A 63 6.76 -14.53 4.58
C HIS A 63 7.01 -15.72 3.65
N ASP A 64 6.08 -16.66 3.62
CA ASP A 64 6.01 -17.67 2.57
C ASP A 64 5.72 -16.97 1.24
N MET A 65 6.68 -17.01 0.31
CA MET A 65 6.62 -16.37 -1.02
C MET A 65 6.23 -17.34 -2.14
N THR A 66 5.82 -18.57 -1.78
CA THR A 66 5.54 -19.67 -2.71
C THR A 66 4.06 -19.88 -3.03
N ARG A 67 3.17 -19.08 -2.45
CA ARG A 67 1.72 -19.14 -2.68
C ARG A 67 1.30 -18.38 -3.94
N PRO A 68 0.11 -18.63 -4.50
CA PRO A 68 -0.38 -17.90 -5.66
C PRO A 68 -0.42 -16.38 -5.44
N LEU A 69 -0.22 -15.57 -6.50
CA LEU A 69 -0.26 -14.10 -6.41
C LEU A 69 -1.53 -13.53 -5.73
N SER A 70 -2.68 -14.19 -5.85
CA SER A 70 -3.93 -13.77 -5.20
C SER A 70 -3.86 -13.80 -3.68
N ASP A 71 -2.89 -14.52 -3.09
CA ASP A 71 -2.68 -14.62 -1.64
C ASP A 71 -1.91 -13.43 -1.04
N TYR A 72 -1.44 -12.47 -1.84
CA TYR A 72 -0.61 -11.35 -1.37
C TYR A 72 -1.30 -9.99 -1.55
N PHE A 73 -1.13 -9.09 -0.59
CA PHE A 73 -1.23 -7.66 -0.86
C PHE A 73 -0.04 -7.22 -1.71
N ILE A 74 -0.30 -6.37 -2.71
CA ILE A 74 0.68 -5.95 -3.71
C ILE A 74 0.74 -4.43 -3.69
N SER A 75 1.96 -3.88 -3.58
CA SER A 75 2.17 -2.44 -3.64
C SER A 75 1.83 -1.92 -5.05
N SER A 76 0.65 -1.30 -5.20
CA SER A 76 0.17 -0.66 -6.42
C SER A 76 0.12 0.87 -6.38
N SER A 77 0.51 1.50 -7.49
CA SER A 77 0.38 2.94 -7.76
C SER A 77 -0.74 3.20 -8.79
N HIS A 78 -1.36 4.37 -8.71
CA HIS A 78 -2.34 4.88 -9.68
C HIS A 78 -1.76 6.08 -10.42
N ASN A 79 -1.98 6.15 -11.73
CA ASN A 79 -1.46 7.17 -12.65
C ASN A 79 0.00 7.53 -12.34
N THR A 80 0.87 6.52 -12.34
CA THR A 80 2.25 6.58 -11.81
C THR A 80 3.12 7.65 -12.48
N TYR A 81 2.77 8.04 -13.70
CA TYR A 81 3.44 9.11 -14.45
C TYR A 81 3.18 10.51 -13.89
N LEU A 82 2.13 10.74 -13.08
CA LEU A 82 1.79 12.05 -12.54
C LEU A 82 2.59 12.38 -11.27
N ILE A 83 3.22 13.55 -11.24
CA ILE A 83 3.89 14.07 -10.03
C ILE A 83 3.13 15.23 -9.37
N SER A 84 1.91 15.52 -9.85
CA SER A 84 1.02 16.58 -9.34
C SER A 84 -0.47 16.18 -9.41
N GLY A 85 -1.37 17.15 -9.63
CA GLY A 85 -2.81 16.94 -9.84
C GLY A 85 -3.13 16.18 -11.13
N GLN A 86 -4.37 15.70 -11.24
CA GLN A 86 -4.85 14.87 -12.36
C GLN A 86 -5.16 15.69 -13.62
N LEU A 87 -5.55 16.96 -13.51
CA LEU A 87 -6.03 17.74 -14.66
C LEU A 87 -4.93 18.55 -15.35
N ILE A 88 -3.99 19.07 -14.57
CA ILE A 88 -2.94 19.99 -15.01
C ILE A 88 -1.67 19.62 -14.26
N GLY A 89 -0.57 19.56 -15.01
CA GLY A 89 0.77 19.41 -14.45
C GLY A 89 1.62 18.39 -15.21
N PRO A 90 2.87 18.19 -14.77
CA PRO A 90 3.80 17.33 -15.49
C PRO A 90 3.50 15.84 -15.29
N SER A 91 3.53 15.12 -16.41
CA SER A 91 3.89 13.71 -16.45
C SER A 91 5.41 13.60 -16.47
N ASP A 92 5.99 12.78 -15.60
CA ASP A 92 7.43 12.68 -15.41
C ASP A 92 7.88 11.23 -15.19
N LEU A 93 9.04 10.89 -15.76
CA LEU A 93 9.71 9.60 -15.58
C LEU A 93 10.08 9.34 -14.11
N TRP A 94 10.30 10.40 -13.34
CA TRP A 94 10.58 10.33 -11.91
C TRP A 94 9.45 9.64 -11.14
N GLY A 95 8.19 9.78 -11.57
CA GLY A 95 7.06 9.09 -10.93
C GLY A 95 7.26 7.57 -10.90
N TYR A 96 7.67 6.99 -12.03
CA TYR A 96 7.99 5.56 -12.15
C TYR A 96 9.23 5.16 -11.36
N ALA A 97 10.34 5.91 -11.51
CA ALA A 97 11.58 5.60 -10.80
C ALA A 97 11.37 5.64 -9.28
N SER A 98 10.72 6.70 -8.78
CA SER A 98 10.39 6.87 -7.36
C SER A 98 9.51 5.74 -6.84
N ALA A 99 8.43 5.40 -7.56
CA ALA A 99 7.54 4.31 -7.15
C ALA A 99 8.28 2.96 -7.05
N LEU A 100 9.10 2.61 -8.04
CA LEU A 100 9.87 1.37 -8.05
C LEU A 100 10.94 1.32 -6.95
N VAL A 101 11.65 2.43 -6.71
CA VAL A 101 12.63 2.55 -5.61
C VAL A 101 11.96 2.43 -4.25
N LYS A 102 10.71 2.89 -4.11
CA LYS A 102 9.88 2.71 -2.91
C LYS A 102 9.25 1.31 -2.79
N GLY A 103 9.64 0.36 -3.65
CA GLY A 103 9.15 -1.02 -3.59
C GLY A 103 7.80 -1.26 -4.29
N CYS A 104 7.26 -0.30 -5.04
CA CYS A 104 6.00 -0.50 -5.80
C CYS A 104 6.16 -1.61 -6.84
N ARG A 105 5.17 -2.52 -6.93
CA ARG A 105 5.17 -3.72 -7.78
C ARG A 105 4.08 -3.72 -8.84
N CYS A 106 3.18 -2.75 -8.83
CA CYS A 106 2.17 -2.59 -9.88
C CYS A 106 2.03 -1.11 -10.23
N ILE A 107 2.40 -0.77 -11.45
CA ILE A 107 2.44 0.61 -11.94
C ILE A 107 1.49 0.78 -13.12
N GLU A 108 0.92 1.97 -13.24
CA GLU A 108 -0.08 2.29 -14.27
C GLU A 108 0.53 3.14 -15.38
N ILE A 109 0.21 2.79 -16.63
CA ILE A 109 0.71 3.46 -17.83
C ILE A 109 -0.47 3.73 -18.78
N ASP A 110 -0.88 5.00 -18.86
CA ASP A 110 -1.97 5.43 -19.75
C ASP A 110 -1.42 5.70 -21.14
N CYS A 111 -1.66 4.78 -22.06
CA CYS A 111 -1.03 4.77 -23.38
C CYS A 111 -1.94 5.41 -24.42
N TRP A 112 -1.45 6.44 -25.09
CA TRP A 112 -2.17 7.17 -26.12
C TRP A 112 -1.34 7.30 -27.40
N ASP A 113 -2.03 7.47 -28.53
CA ASP A 113 -1.36 7.74 -29.80
C ASP A 113 -0.55 9.05 -29.72
N GLY A 114 0.72 8.97 -30.12
CA GLY A 114 1.59 10.13 -30.28
C GLY A 114 1.92 10.46 -31.73
N SER A 115 2.61 11.58 -31.92
CA SER A 115 3.11 12.01 -33.23
C SER A 115 4.20 11.08 -33.74
N GLN A 116 4.44 11.07 -35.06
CA GLN A 116 5.50 10.25 -35.68
C GLN A 116 5.37 8.75 -35.37
N ASN A 117 4.15 8.28 -35.09
CA ASN A 117 3.85 6.89 -34.78
C ASN A 117 4.55 6.38 -33.50
N GLU A 118 4.86 7.27 -32.55
CA GLU A 118 5.46 6.91 -31.26
C GLU A 118 4.41 7.05 -30.15
N PRO A 119 4.06 5.97 -29.42
CA PRO A 119 3.09 6.04 -28.33
C PRO A 119 3.58 6.96 -27.19
N VAL A 120 2.64 7.68 -26.60
CA VAL A 120 2.89 8.60 -25.48
C VAL A 120 2.09 8.20 -24.25
N VAL A 121 2.54 8.69 -23.09
CA VAL A 121 1.91 8.49 -21.80
C VAL A 121 1.51 9.83 -21.21
N TYR A 122 0.23 9.98 -20.87
CA TYR A 122 -0.36 11.12 -20.17
C TYR A 122 -1.79 10.82 -19.76
N HIS A 123 -2.40 11.70 -18.95
CA HIS A 123 -3.79 11.55 -18.56
C HIS A 123 -4.71 12.11 -19.66
N GLY A 124 -5.44 11.21 -20.33
CA GLY A 124 -6.28 11.53 -21.49
C GLY A 124 -7.29 12.65 -21.24
N TYR A 125 -7.56 13.46 -22.27
CA TYR A 125 -8.52 14.58 -22.22
C TYR A 125 -8.21 15.64 -21.13
N THR A 126 -6.96 15.72 -20.67
CA THR A 126 -6.49 16.73 -19.72
C THR A 126 -5.34 17.57 -20.29
N LEU A 127 -4.84 18.52 -19.50
CA LEU A 127 -3.72 19.40 -19.85
C LEU A 127 -2.39 18.92 -19.22
N THR A 128 -2.29 17.63 -18.92
CA THR A 128 -1.04 17.03 -18.44
C THR A 128 0.00 16.93 -19.56
N SER A 129 1.29 17.06 -19.21
CA SER A 129 2.35 16.91 -20.21
C SER A 129 2.46 15.44 -20.68
N LYS A 130 3.11 15.24 -21.82
CA LYS A 130 3.27 13.92 -22.45
C LYS A 130 4.71 13.45 -22.34
N ILE A 131 4.90 12.18 -22.06
CA ILE A 131 6.21 11.50 -22.10
C ILE A 131 6.14 10.31 -23.06
N LEU A 132 7.25 9.93 -23.68
CA LEU A 132 7.26 8.80 -24.62
C LEU A 132 7.12 7.47 -23.88
N PHE A 133 6.26 6.58 -24.39
CA PHE A 133 6.10 5.22 -23.85
C PHE A 133 7.42 4.46 -23.84
N LYS A 134 8.19 4.56 -24.93
CA LYS A 134 9.52 3.95 -25.04
C LYS A 134 10.44 4.32 -23.87
N THR A 135 10.49 5.61 -23.52
CA THR A 135 11.34 6.10 -22.42
C THR A 135 10.81 5.64 -21.06
N VAL A 136 9.49 5.55 -20.89
CA VAL A 136 8.88 4.95 -19.68
C VAL A 136 9.34 3.50 -19.50
N ILE A 137 9.28 2.68 -20.55
CA ILE A 137 9.75 1.28 -20.49
C ILE A 137 11.26 1.18 -20.19
N GLN A 138 12.09 2.08 -20.74
CA GLN A 138 13.53 2.14 -20.43
C GLN A 138 13.80 2.43 -18.95
N VAL A 139 13.05 3.36 -18.35
CA VAL A 139 13.15 3.67 -16.92
C VAL A 139 12.70 2.47 -16.09
N ILE A 140 11.57 1.85 -16.45
CA ILE A 140 11.09 0.66 -15.75
C ILE A 140 12.14 -0.45 -15.77
N ASN A 141 12.75 -0.76 -16.93
CA ASN A 141 13.79 -1.77 -17.03
C ASN A 141 14.96 -1.53 -16.06
N LYS A 142 15.35 -0.27 -15.89
CA LYS A 142 16.45 0.12 -14.99
C LYS A 142 16.11 -0.04 -13.51
N TYR A 143 14.89 0.26 -13.11
CA TYR A 143 14.50 0.37 -11.70
C TYR A 143 13.63 -0.79 -11.19
N ALA A 144 13.08 -1.64 -12.07
CA ALA A 144 12.08 -2.65 -11.75
C ALA A 144 12.49 -3.51 -10.55
N PHE A 145 13.75 -3.96 -10.51
CA PHE A 145 14.23 -4.91 -9.50
C PHE A 145 15.24 -4.31 -8.51
N MET A 146 15.36 -2.97 -8.43
CA MET A 146 16.32 -2.33 -7.53
C MET A 146 15.96 -2.49 -6.04
N ALA A 147 14.67 -2.42 -5.70
CA ALA A 147 14.20 -2.53 -4.33
C ALA A 147 13.76 -3.95 -3.95
N SER A 148 13.47 -4.80 -4.95
CA SER A 148 12.87 -6.12 -4.75
C SER A 148 13.07 -6.98 -6.00
N GLU A 149 13.37 -8.26 -5.81
CA GLU A 149 13.50 -9.25 -6.89
C GLU A 149 12.13 -9.73 -7.41
N TYR A 150 11.06 -9.46 -6.67
CA TYR A 150 9.71 -9.95 -6.97
C TYR A 150 9.08 -9.22 -8.16
N PRO A 151 8.09 -9.86 -8.83
CA PRO A 151 7.57 -9.38 -10.11
C PRO A 151 7.03 -7.96 -10.10
N VAL A 152 7.07 -7.33 -11.27
CA VAL A 152 6.42 -6.03 -11.52
C VAL A 152 5.29 -6.19 -12.53
N VAL A 153 4.12 -5.63 -12.25
CA VAL A 153 2.97 -5.61 -13.15
C VAL A 153 2.83 -4.25 -13.80
N LEU A 154 2.83 -4.23 -15.14
CA LEU A 154 2.52 -3.04 -15.95
C LEU A 154 1.02 -3.04 -16.25
N SER A 155 0.26 -2.21 -15.53
CA SER A 155 -1.16 -1.99 -15.79
C SER A 155 -1.33 -0.97 -16.92
N LEU A 156 -1.59 -1.45 -18.13
CA LEU A 156 -1.77 -0.59 -19.29
C LEU A 156 -3.23 -0.11 -19.39
N GLU A 157 -3.44 1.20 -19.41
CA GLU A 157 -4.70 1.79 -19.87
C GLU A 157 -4.53 2.14 -21.36
N ASN A 158 -4.92 1.20 -22.23
CA ASN A 158 -4.62 1.29 -23.65
C ASN A 158 -5.69 2.07 -24.44
N HIS A 159 -5.30 3.23 -24.96
CA HIS A 159 -6.07 4.08 -25.87
C HIS A 159 -5.39 4.26 -27.24
N CYS A 160 -4.36 3.47 -27.54
CA CYS A 160 -3.61 3.55 -28.79
C CYS A 160 -4.35 2.88 -29.95
N SER A 161 -4.14 3.40 -31.16
CA SER A 161 -4.46 2.71 -32.41
C SER A 161 -3.73 1.36 -32.50
N PRO A 162 -4.27 0.38 -33.24
CA PRO A 162 -3.62 -0.93 -33.35
C PRO A 162 -2.18 -0.86 -33.86
N GLN A 163 -1.88 0.07 -34.76
CA GLN A 163 -0.51 0.30 -35.26
C GLN A 163 0.45 0.73 -34.13
N GLN A 164 0.02 1.64 -33.25
CA GLN A 164 0.83 2.05 -32.12
C GLN A 164 0.87 1.01 -30.99
N GLN A 165 -0.15 0.15 -30.88
CA GLN A 165 -0.11 -1.01 -29.97
C GLN A 165 0.97 -2.02 -30.38
N GLU A 166 1.18 -2.27 -31.68
CA GLU A 166 2.30 -3.09 -32.15
C GLU A 166 3.65 -2.48 -31.75
N ILE A 167 3.77 -1.15 -31.80
CA ILE A 167 4.98 -0.43 -31.38
C ILE A 167 5.18 -0.51 -29.87
N MET A 168 4.10 -0.45 -29.08
CA MET A 168 4.17 -0.71 -27.64
C MET A 168 4.70 -2.12 -27.36
N ALA A 169 4.16 -3.13 -28.05
CA ALA A 169 4.60 -4.52 -27.90
C ALA A 169 6.09 -4.68 -28.27
N ASN A 170 6.51 -4.13 -29.42
CA ASN A 170 7.90 -4.14 -29.88
C ASN A 170 8.84 -3.42 -28.89
N ASN A 171 8.44 -2.26 -28.37
CA ASN A 171 9.20 -1.53 -27.35
C ASN A 171 9.36 -2.36 -26.08
N MET A 172 8.30 -2.98 -25.57
CA MET A 172 8.38 -3.85 -24.39
C MET A 172 9.28 -5.06 -24.63
N GLN A 173 9.10 -5.79 -25.74
CA GLN A 173 9.92 -6.96 -26.06
C GLN A 173 11.40 -6.60 -26.23
N SER A 174 11.70 -5.54 -27.00
CA SER A 174 13.09 -5.15 -27.29
C SER A 174 13.83 -4.55 -26.09
N ILE A 175 13.14 -3.81 -25.22
CA ILE A 175 13.76 -3.14 -24.07
C ILE A 175 13.84 -4.07 -22.86
N LEU A 176 12.77 -4.81 -22.56
CA LEU A 176 12.70 -5.66 -21.36
C LEU A 176 13.32 -7.04 -21.58
N GLY A 177 13.38 -7.53 -22.82
CA GLY A 177 13.97 -8.82 -23.17
C GLY A 177 13.47 -9.94 -22.27
N ASP A 178 14.39 -10.71 -21.70
CA ASP A 178 14.08 -11.89 -20.86
C ASP A 178 13.37 -11.55 -19.55
N THR A 179 13.37 -10.28 -19.11
CA THR A 179 12.61 -9.87 -17.93
C THR A 179 11.12 -9.78 -18.22
N LEU A 180 10.70 -9.58 -19.48
CA LEU A 180 9.30 -9.63 -19.85
C LEU A 180 8.79 -11.07 -19.80
N LEU A 181 7.67 -11.28 -19.13
CA LEU A 181 6.97 -12.56 -19.18
C LEU A 181 6.16 -12.63 -20.49
N SER A 182 6.70 -13.32 -21.49
CA SER A 182 6.06 -13.53 -22.79
C SER A 182 5.27 -14.82 -22.90
N ASP A 183 5.49 -15.77 -22.00
CA ASP A 183 4.97 -17.13 -22.09
C ASP A 183 4.50 -17.65 -20.72
N VAL A 184 3.68 -18.69 -20.76
CA VAL A 184 3.19 -19.40 -19.57
C VAL A 184 4.35 -20.13 -18.90
N LEU A 185 4.40 -20.09 -17.58
CA LEU A 185 5.33 -20.92 -16.82
C LEU A 185 4.84 -22.38 -16.84
N GLU A 186 5.73 -23.32 -17.19
CA GLU A 186 5.41 -24.75 -17.34
C GLU A 186 4.71 -25.34 -16.11
N ASN A 187 5.11 -24.92 -14.91
CA ASN A 187 4.55 -25.40 -13.64
C ASN A 187 3.21 -24.74 -13.27
N PHE A 188 2.77 -23.71 -14.00
CA PHE A 188 1.57 -22.92 -13.69
C PHE A 188 0.67 -22.73 -14.93
N PRO A 189 0.19 -23.81 -15.58
CA PRO A 189 -0.63 -23.69 -16.78
C PRO A 189 -2.07 -23.24 -16.47
N ASN A 190 -2.58 -23.56 -15.27
CA ASN A 190 -3.99 -23.39 -14.90
C ASN A 190 -4.21 -22.68 -13.56
N GLU A 191 -3.17 -22.06 -13.01
CA GLU A 191 -3.21 -21.37 -11.73
C GLU A 191 -2.27 -20.16 -11.72
N LEU A 192 -2.50 -19.24 -10.78
CA LEU A 192 -1.63 -18.08 -10.64
C LEU A 192 -0.30 -18.52 -10.04
N PRO A 193 0.84 -18.14 -10.67
CA PRO A 193 2.15 -18.40 -10.10
C PRO A 193 2.36 -17.61 -8.82
N SER A 194 3.40 -17.97 -8.08
CA SER A 194 3.82 -17.28 -6.87
C SER A 194 4.77 -16.10 -7.15
N PRO A 195 4.93 -15.15 -6.20
CA PRO A 195 5.99 -14.16 -6.31
C PRO A 195 7.37 -14.80 -6.52
N GLU A 196 7.65 -15.91 -5.83
CA GLU A 196 8.92 -16.65 -5.97
C GLU A 196 9.13 -17.19 -7.39
N ALA A 197 8.10 -17.82 -7.97
CA ALA A 197 8.15 -18.37 -9.33
C ALA A 197 8.30 -17.28 -10.41
N LEU A 198 7.95 -16.04 -10.09
CA LEU A 198 7.97 -14.89 -10.99
C LEU A 198 9.11 -13.92 -10.69
N LYS A 199 10.13 -14.31 -9.91
CA LYS A 199 11.29 -13.45 -9.66
C LYS A 199 11.90 -12.94 -10.95
N PHE A 200 12.23 -11.65 -10.97
CA PHE A 200 12.79 -10.91 -12.09
C PHE A 200 11.89 -10.87 -13.35
N LYS A 201 10.59 -11.13 -13.20
CA LYS A 201 9.61 -11.04 -14.30
C LYS A 201 8.76 -9.77 -14.25
N ILE A 202 8.49 -9.22 -15.42
CA ILE A 202 7.60 -8.10 -15.67
C ILE A 202 6.38 -8.65 -16.41
N LEU A 203 5.20 -8.45 -15.84
CA LEU A 203 3.93 -8.93 -16.38
C LEU A 203 3.16 -7.77 -17.01
N VAL A 204 2.48 -8.02 -18.13
CA VAL A 204 1.60 -7.03 -18.77
C VAL A 204 0.15 -7.30 -18.37
N LYS A 205 -0.47 -6.35 -17.67
CA LYS A 205 -1.91 -6.34 -17.42
C LYS A 205 -2.58 -5.47 -18.48
N ASN A 206 -3.33 -6.12 -19.37
CA ASN A 206 -4.14 -5.47 -20.39
C ASN A 206 -5.29 -6.41 -20.82
N LYS A 207 -6.14 -5.96 -21.74
CA LYS A 207 -7.09 -6.81 -22.46
C LYS A 207 -6.35 -7.87 -23.28
N LYS A 208 -7.01 -9.00 -23.50
CA LYS A 208 -6.48 -10.16 -24.24
C LYS A 208 -7.54 -10.71 -25.20
N ILE A 209 -7.11 -11.04 -26.41
CA ILE A 209 -7.83 -11.84 -27.40
C ILE A 209 -7.61 -13.32 -27.12
N GLY A 210 -8.70 -14.06 -27.02
CA GLY A 210 -8.65 -15.51 -26.93
C GLY A 210 -8.15 -16.04 -25.59
N THR A 211 -7.85 -17.33 -25.55
CA THR A 211 -7.32 -18.01 -24.36
C THR A 211 -5.80 -18.03 -24.34
N ILE A 212 -5.23 -18.54 -23.23
CA ILE A 212 -3.80 -18.77 -23.12
C ILE A 212 -3.37 -19.86 -24.11
N GLU A 213 -4.15 -20.93 -24.25
CA GLU A 213 -3.87 -22.05 -25.16
C GLU A 213 -3.81 -21.56 -26.61
N GLU A 214 -4.78 -20.76 -27.03
CA GLU A 214 -4.78 -20.16 -28.37
C GLU A 214 -3.59 -19.20 -28.57
N THR A 215 -3.05 -18.59 -27.51
CA THR A 215 -1.84 -17.76 -27.58
C THR A 215 -0.61 -18.61 -27.83
N ILE A 216 -0.51 -19.76 -27.16
CA ILE A 216 0.56 -20.74 -27.33
C ILE A 216 0.57 -21.29 -28.76
N GLU A 217 -0.61 -21.62 -29.30
CA GLU A 217 -0.74 -22.10 -30.69
C GLU A 217 -0.26 -21.08 -31.73
N ARG A 218 -0.23 -19.79 -31.38
CA ARG A 218 0.21 -18.70 -32.27
C ARG A 218 1.70 -18.37 -32.12
N ILE A 219 2.44 -19.03 -31.23
CA ILE A 219 3.89 -18.82 -31.10
C ILE A 219 4.56 -19.15 -32.44
N GLY A 220 5.49 -18.28 -32.88
CA GLY A 220 6.21 -18.44 -34.14
C GLY A 220 5.41 -18.04 -35.40
N THR A 221 4.13 -17.67 -35.28
CA THR A 221 3.35 -17.15 -36.42
C THR A 221 3.60 -15.66 -36.67
N ASN A 222 3.48 -15.19 -37.92
CA ASN A 222 3.51 -13.76 -38.20
C ASN A 222 2.19 -13.09 -37.77
N LYS A 223 2.29 -12.19 -36.80
CA LYS A 223 1.15 -11.51 -36.16
C LYS A 223 0.93 -10.10 -36.72
N GLN A 224 1.87 -9.57 -37.50
CA GLN A 224 1.91 -8.16 -37.87
C GLN A 224 0.65 -7.75 -38.65
N GLY A 225 0.00 -6.68 -38.20
CA GLY A 225 -1.26 -6.19 -38.77
C GLY A 225 -2.50 -7.01 -38.41
N ARG A 226 -2.40 -8.04 -37.55
CA ARG A 226 -3.57 -8.82 -37.11
C ARG A 226 -4.28 -8.09 -35.98
N ILE A 227 -5.45 -7.56 -36.31
CA ILE A 227 -6.29 -6.78 -35.41
C ILE A 227 -7.58 -7.54 -35.18
N VAL A 228 -7.98 -7.67 -33.92
CA VAL A 228 -9.30 -8.19 -33.56
C VAL A 228 -10.14 -7.06 -32.97
N GLU A 229 -11.36 -6.95 -33.46
CA GLU A 229 -12.36 -6.02 -32.97
C GLU A 229 -13.37 -6.81 -32.13
N TYR A 230 -13.61 -6.37 -30.90
CA TYR A 230 -14.63 -6.94 -30.05
C TYR A 230 -15.45 -5.85 -29.37
N GLU A 231 -16.65 -6.24 -28.95
CA GLU A 231 -17.59 -5.35 -28.28
C GLU A 231 -17.40 -5.45 -26.76
N GLU A 232 -17.26 -4.29 -26.12
CA GLU A 232 -17.15 -4.18 -24.66
C GLU A 232 -18.30 -3.31 -24.14
N GLU A 233 -19.00 -3.78 -23.10
CA GLU A 233 -20.00 -2.98 -22.40
C GLU A 233 -19.29 -1.88 -21.58
N GLU A 234 -19.65 -0.61 -21.78
CA GLU A 234 -19.20 0.48 -20.92
C GLU A 234 -19.80 0.32 -19.52
N ASP A 235 -19.06 0.72 -18.48
CA ASP A 235 -19.59 0.79 -17.11
C ASP A 235 -20.29 2.14 -16.93
N GLU A 236 -21.63 2.12 -16.83
CA GLU A 236 -22.42 3.36 -16.77
C GLU A 236 -22.01 4.23 -15.57
N GLU A 237 -21.76 3.61 -14.40
CA GLU A 237 -21.34 4.32 -13.19
C GLU A 237 -19.97 5.02 -13.39
N GLU A 238 -19.03 4.35 -14.07
CA GLU A 238 -17.69 4.90 -14.33
C GLU A 238 -17.70 5.97 -15.43
N SER A 239 -18.54 5.78 -16.45
CA SER A 239 -18.71 6.75 -17.54
C SER A 239 -19.32 8.07 -17.05
N GLU A 240 -20.34 8.01 -16.18
CA GLU A 240 -20.96 9.19 -15.60
C GLU A 240 -19.96 9.96 -14.71
N GLU A 241 -19.09 9.27 -13.98
CA GLU A 241 -18.02 9.92 -13.20
C GLU A 241 -17.01 10.66 -14.09
N LYS A 242 -16.52 10.02 -15.16
CA LYS A 242 -15.55 10.63 -16.09
C LYS A 242 -16.15 11.82 -16.86
N ASP A 243 -17.40 11.72 -17.29
CA ASP A 243 -18.10 12.80 -18.00
C ASP A 243 -18.33 14.02 -17.08
N ASN A 244 -18.70 13.80 -15.81
CA ASN A 244 -18.92 14.89 -14.86
C ASN A 244 -17.65 15.70 -14.54
N VAL A 245 -16.47 15.10 -14.68
CA VAL A 245 -15.18 15.76 -14.42
C VAL A 245 -14.62 16.47 -15.65
N THR A 246 -14.90 15.98 -16.85
CA THR A 246 -14.43 16.57 -18.13
C THR A 246 -15.34 17.68 -18.66
N THR A 247 -16.63 17.63 -18.36
CA THR A 247 -17.64 18.62 -18.82
C THR A 247 -17.69 19.99 -18.11
N PRO A 248 -17.11 20.25 -16.92
CA PRO A 248 -17.20 21.57 -16.26
C PRO A 248 -16.61 22.72 -17.08
N MET A 249 -15.73 22.43 -18.05
CA MET A 249 -15.05 23.45 -18.86
C MET A 249 -15.92 24.07 -19.97
N LEU A 250 -17.17 23.63 -20.18
CA LEU A 250 -18.03 24.11 -21.26
C LEU A 250 -19.44 24.57 -20.86
N LYS A 251 -19.69 24.84 -19.57
CA LYS A 251 -20.99 25.40 -19.12
C LYS A 251 -20.83 26.68 -18.32
N GLU A 252 -20.54 27.76 -19.01
CA GLU A 252 -21.04 29.07 -18.56
C GLU A 252 -22.50 29.23 -19.02
N ASN A 253 -23.35 29.62 -18.07
CA ASN A 253 -24.70 30.15 -18.22
C ASN A 253 -25.81 29.18 -18.65
N LYS A 254 -26.48 28.58 -17.65
CA LYS A 254 -27.93 28.76 -17.38
C LYS A 254 -28.34 27.84 -16.24
N GLU A 255 -28.11 28.28 -15.00
CA GLU A 255 -28.73 27.67 -13.82
C GLU A 255 -29.86 28.55 -13.32
N LYS A 256 -31.07 27.98 -13.37
CA LYS A 256 -32.19 28.08 -12.42
C LYS A 256 -33.49 27.80 -13.18
N GLU A 257 -33.99 26.56 -13.03
CA GLU A 257 -35.39 26.07 -13.25
C GLU A 257 -35.44 24.59 -13.70
N LEU A 258 -34.57 23.70 -13.20
CA LEU A 258 -34.64 22.28 -13.58
C LEU A 258 -34.33 21.29 -12.46
N GLU A 259 -34.52 21.69 -11.22
CA GLU A 259 -34.26 20.84 -10.05
C GLU A 259 -35.51 20.11 -9.54
N GLU A 260 -36.71 20.66 -9.74
CA GLU A 260 -37.95 19.97 -9.31
C GLU A 260 -38.51 18.96 -10.31
N LYS A 261 -38.17 19.08 -11.60
CA LYS A 261 -38.64 18.12 -12.64
C LYS A 261 -37.81 16.84 -12.75
N LYS A 262 -36.57 16.81 -12.23
CA LYS A 262 -35.68 15.63 -12.29
C LYS A 262 -36.10 14.51 -11.34
N SER A 263 -36.62 14.86 -10.16
CA SER A 263 -37.07 13.88 -9.15
C SER A 263 -38.19 12.99 -9.68
N ILE A 264 -39.17 13.55 -10.40
CA ILE A 264 -40.35 12.83 -10.88
C ILE A 264 -40.03 11.98 -12.13
N ILE A 265 -39.11 12.44 -13.00
CA ILE A 265 -38.70 11.70 -14.20
C ILE A 265 -37.79 10.51 -13.85
N SER A 266 -36.97 10.64 -12.80
CA SER A 266 -36.05 9.57 -12.37
C SER A 266 -36.76 8.28 -11.92
N ASN A 267 -37.97 8.42 -11.36
CA ASN A 267 -38.76 7.27 -10.90
C ASN A 267 -39.57 6.58 -12.01
N PHE A 268 -39.70 7.18 -13.20
CA PHE A 268 -40.47 6.61 -14.33
C PHE A 268 -39.60 6.09 -15.50
N ILE A 269 -38.28 6.37 -15.52
CA ILE A 269 -37.33 5.82 -16.52
C ILE A 269 -36.47 4.70 -15.88
N SER A 270 -37.11 3.76 -15.18
CA SER A 270 -36.45 2.50 -14.76
C SER A 270 -36.64 1.36 -15.76
N TYR A 271 -37.30 1.62 -16.90
CA TYR A 271 -37.44 0.65 -17.99
C TYR A 271 -36.39 0.89 -19.08
N SER A 272 -35.34 0.08 -19.04
CA SER A 272 -34.42 -0.25 -20.14
C SER A 272 -33.67 0.92 -20.80
N LYS A 273 -32.69 1.49 -20.09
CA LYS A 273 -31.58 2.17 -20.77
C LYS A 273 -30.74 1.09 -21.48
N LYS A 274 -30.59 1.21 -22.80
CA LYS A 274 -29.71 0.32 -23.59
C LYS A 274 -28.27 0.51 -23.12
N LYS A 275 -27.61 -0.58 -22.69
CA LYS A 275 -26.18 -0.58 -22.37
C LYS A 275 -25.38 -0.03 -23.55
N LYS A 276 -24.47 0.90 -23.27
CA LYS A 276 -23.58 1.48 -24.28
C LYS A 276 -22.46 0.50 -24.58
N ILE A 277 -22.36 0.08 -25.84
CA ILE A 277 -21.36 -0.89 -26.32
C ILE A 277 -20.28 -0.11 -27.08
N ARG A 278 -19.02 -0.27 -26.67
CA ARG A 278 -17.85 0.29 -27.34
C ARG A 278 -17.15 -0.79 -28.14
N LYS A 279 -16.78 -0.48 -29.38
CA LYS A 279 -15.91 -1.36 -30.17
C LYS A 279 -14.45 -1.08 -29.82
N VAL A 280 -13.75 -2.12 -29.38
CA VAL A 280 -12.34 -2.06 -29.01
C VAL A 280 -11.53 -2.84 -30.03
N LYS A 281 -10.46 -2.23 -30.53
CA LYS A 281 -9.52 -2.86 -31.47
C LYS A 281 -8.22 -3.17 -30.74
N LEU A 282 -7.82 -4.43 -30.74
CA LEU A 282 -6.61 -4.89 -30.08
C LEU A 282 -5.69 -5.57 -31.11
N SER A 283 -4.41 -5.19 -31.11
CA SER A 283 -3.36 -5.88 -31.85
C SER A 283 -3.04 -7.22 -31.19
N LEU A 284 -2.76 -8.23 -32.01
CA LEU A 284 -2.43 -9.55 -31.51
C LEU A 284 -1.09 -9.58 -30.77
N GLU A 285 -0.12 -8.77 -31.20
CA GLU A 285 1.20 -8.60 -30.58
C GLU A 285 1.08 -8.16 -29.12
N LEU A 286 0.29 -7.12 -28.85
CA LEU A 286 0.10 -6.61 -27.50
C LEU A 286 -0.73 -7.60 -26.65
N SER A 287 -1.74 -8.22 -27.25
CA SER A 287 -2.59 -9.21 -26.60
C SER A 287 -1.83 -10.46 -26.14
N ASP A 288 -0.88 -10.92 -26.93
CA ASP A 288 -0.13 -12.14 -26.65
C ASP A 288 0.88 -11.94 -25.49
N LEU A 289 1.27 -10.70 -25.17
CA LEU A 289 2.06 -10.37 -23.97
C LEU A 289 1.27 -10.49 -22.66
N VAL A 290 -0.06 -10.64 -22.72
CA VAL A 290 -0.93 -10.77 -21.55
C VAL A 290 -1.09 -12.25 -21.21
N ILE A 291 -0.49 -12.67 -20.09
CA ILE A 291 -0.50 -14.08 -19.64
C ILE A 291 -1.38 -14.23 -18.39
N TYR A 292 -0.85 -13.91 -17.20
CA TYR A 292 -1.50 -14.14 -15.90
C TYR A 292 -2.35 -12.98 -15.39
N THR A 293 -2.38 -11.85 -16.12
CA THR A 293 -2.99 -10.59 -15.66
C THR A 293 -3.95 -10.03 -16.70
N LYS A 294 -4.81 -10.86 -17.29
CA LYS A 294 -5.85 -10.42 -18.22
C LYS A 294 -6.82 -9.48 -17.52
N ALA A 295 -7.03 -8.29 -18.07
CA ALA A 295 -7.98 -7.33 -17.49
C ALA A 295 -9.43 -7.73 -17.84
N GLU A 296 -10.21 -8.10 -16.82
CA GLU A 296 -11.61 -8.53 -16.95
C GLU A 296 -12.55 -7.60 -16.18
N LYS A 297 -13.70 -7.28 -16.77
CA LYS A 297 -14.65 -6.35 -16.15
C LYS A 297 -15.39 -7.04 -15.00
N PHE A 298 -15.41 -6.40 -13.84
CA PHE A 298 -16.19 -6.91 -12.72
C PHE A 298 -17.69 -6.66 -12.93
N LYS A 299 -18.47 -7.73 -13.11
CA LYS A 299 -19.94 -7.66 -13.21
C LYS A 299 -20.60 -7.83 -11.85
N SER A 300 -20.36 -8.97 -11.20
CA SER A 300 -20.83 -9.29 -9.85
C SER A 300 -20.01 -10.45 -9.29
N PHE A 301 -20.04 -10.64 -7.96
CA PHE A 301 -19.38 -11.79 -7.31
C PHE A 301 -19.90 -13.12 -7.84
N HIS A 302 -21.21 -13.24 -8.06
CA HIS A 302 -21.82 -14.46 -8.60
C HIS A 302 -21.36 -14.73 -10.04
N HIS A 303 -21.33 -13.71 -10.89
CA HIS A 303 -20.82 -13.87 -12.25
C HIS A 303 -19.35 -14.28 -12.26
N ALA A 304 -18.52 -13.62 -11.43
CA ALA A 304 -17.10 -13.94 -11.32
C ALA A 304 -16.88 -15.39 -10.88
N GLN A 305 -17.61 -15.84 -9.86
CA GLN A 305 -17.50 -17.21 -9.35
C GLN A 305 -17.75 -18.30 -10.41
N ILE A 306 -18.65 -18.03 -11.37
CA ILE A 306 -19.02 -19.01 -12.41
C ILE A 306 -18.14 -18.88 -13.65
N ASN A 307 -17.77 -17.66 -14.04
CA ASN A 307 -17.24 -17.40 -15.38
C ASN A 307 -15.78 -16.95 -15.39
N GLN A 308 -15.29 -16.33 -14.31
CA GLN A 308 -13.96 -15.71 -14.30
C GLN A 308 -12.86 -16.78 -14.20
N LYS A 309 -11.79 -16.58 -14.97
CA LYS A 309 -10.64 -17.48 -15.03
C LYS A 309 -9.55 -17.03 -14.06
N PHE A 310 -8.67 -17.96 -13.68
CA PHE A 310 -7.61 -17.70 -12.68
C PHE A 310 -6.67 -16.56 -13.08
N ASN A 311 -6.44 -16.37 -14.38
CA ASN A 311 -5.57 -15.34 -14.94
C ASN A 311 -6.28 -14.02 -15.23
N GLU A 312 -7.53 -13.86 -14.79
CA GLU A 312 -8.35 -12.66 -14.99
C GLU A 312 -8.38 -11.79 -13.73
N ASN A 313 -7.97 -10.53 -13.89
CA ASN A 313 -7.90 -9.52 -12.86
C ASN A 313 -9.03 -8.51 -13.04
N ASN A 314 -9.65 -8.10 -11.94
CA ASN A 314 -10.65 -7.04 -11.97
C ASN A 314 -10.06 -5.69 -11.54
N SER A 315 -10.66 -4.61 -12.03
CA SER A 315 -10.45 -3.25 -11.51
C SER A 315 -11.80 -2.68 -11.11
N ILE A 316 -11.91 -2.15 -9.88
CA ILE A 316 -13.16 -1.61 -9.31
C ILE A 316 -12.87 -0.23 -8.70
N GLY A 317 -13.60 0.80 -9.14
CA GLY A 317 -13.45 2.15 -8.59
C GLY A 317 -13.82 2.24 -7.10
N GLU A 318 -13.20 3.16 -6.36
CA GLU A 318 -13.29 3.23 -4.89
C GLU A 318 -14.74 3.28 -4.34
N LEU A 319 -15.67 3.95 -5.03
CA LEU A 319 -17.04 4.12 -4.52
C LEU A 319 -17.80 2.80 -4.55
N ARG A 320 -17.74 2.11 -5.69
CA ARG A 320 -18.35 0.79 -5.88
C ARG A 320 -17.70 -0.24 -4.97
N ALA A 321 -16.37 -0.24 -4.89
CA ALA A 321 -15.63 -1.13 -4.00
C ALA A 321 -16.02 -0.93 -2.52
N ARG A 322 -16.18 0.33 -2.08
CA ARG A 322 -16.58 0.65 -0.70
C ARG A 322 -18.02 0.22 -0.39
N LYS A 323 -18.93 0.35 -1.35
CA LYS A 323 -20.29 -0.18 -1.21
C LYS A 323 -20.28 -1.70 -1.06
N LEU A 324 -19.51 -2.40 -1.88
CA LEU A 324 -19.36 -3.85 -1.84
C LEU A 324 -18.68 -4.32 -0.55
N SER A 325 -17.63 -3.63 -0.07
CA SER A 325 -16.93 -4.02 1.16
C SER A 325 -17.82 -3.93 2.40
N LYS A 326 -18.79 -3.00 2.42
CA LYS A 326 -19.76 -2.87 3.52
C LYS A 326 -20.94 -3.85 3.40
N GLN A 327 -21.46 -4.05 2.20
CA GLN A 327 -22.71 -4.80 2.00
C GLN A 327 -22.49 -6.28 1.72
N LYS A 328 -21.31 -6.64 1.22
CA LYS A 328 -20.99 -7.94 0.61
C LYS A 328 -19.57 -8.40 0.97
N ALA A 329 -19.14 -8.12 2.20
CA ALA A 329 -17.76 -8.34 2.65
C ALA A 329 -17.30 -9.80 2.46
N ARG A 330 -18.15 -10.77 2.81
CA ARG A 330 -17.83 -12.20 2.69
C ARG A 330 -17.68 -12.63 1.24
N GLU A 331 -18.61 -12.23 0.38
CA GLU A 331 -18.53 -12.52 -1.05
C GLU A 331 -17.28 -11.87 -1.65
N PHE A 332 -16.92 -10.67 -1.18
CA PHE A 332 -15.71 -9.98 -1.61
C PHE A 332 -14.43 -10.70 -1.16
N ILE A 333 -14.33 -11.13 0.10
CA ILE A 333 -13.19 -11.92 0.60
C ILE A 333 -13.07 -13.25 -0.17
N SER A 334 -14.20 -13.93 -0.42
CA SER A 334 -14.22 -15.16 -1.23
C SER A 334 -13.70 -14.91 -2.64
N HIS A 335 -14.11 -13.80 -3.26
CA HIS A 335 -13.62 -13.38 -4.57
C HIS A 335 -12.11 -13.08 -4.57
N THR A 336 -11.60 -12.33 -3.59
CA THR A 336 -10.17 -11.98 -3.50
C THR A 336 -9.28 -13.15 -3.06
N ASN A 337 -9.84 -14.29 -2.66
CA ASN A 337 -9.06 -15.53 -2.52
C ASN A 337 -8.70 -16.13 -3.88
N SER A 338 -9.56 -15.94 -4.87
CA SER A 338 -9.43 -16.61 -6.17
C SER A 338 -8.85 -15.68 -7.24
N PHE A 339 -9.14 -14.38 -7.16
CA PHE A 339 -8.82 -13.42 -8.21
C PHE A 339 -8.09 -12.20 -7.66
N ILE A 340 -7.17 -11.67 -8.46
CA ILE A 340 -6.50 -10.40 -8.14
C ILE A 340 -7.47 -9.26 -8.44
N THR A 341 -7.77 -8.45 -7.42
CA THR A 341 -8.63 -7.28 -7.55
C THR A 341 -7.84 -6.00 -7.31
N ARG A 342 -7.93 -5.08 -8.28
CA ARG A 342 -7.41 -3.72 -8.19
C ARG A 342 -8.49 -2.74 -7.75
N ILE A 343 -8.17 -1.88 -6.80
CA ILE A 343 -8.96 -0.70 -6.43
C ILE A 343 -8.22 0.55 -6.87
N TYR A 344 -8.94 1.53 -7.42
CA TYR A 344 -8.35 2.80 -7.87
C TYR A 344 -9.20 4.01 -7.43
N PRO A 345 -8.56 5.19 -7.30
CA PRO A 345 -9.24 6.41 -6.87
C PRO A 345 -10.35 6.83 -7.84
N LYS A 346 -11.42 7.43 -7.31
CA LYS A 346 -12.49 8.00 -8.16
C LYS A 346 -11.98 9.17 -9.00
N ALA A 347 -12.56 9.37 -10.18
CA ALA A 347 -12.16 10.43 -11.10
C ALA A 347 -12.29 11.86 -10.52
N THR A 348 -13.22 12.05 -9.57
CA THR A 348 -13.43 13.35 -8.90
C THR A 348 -12.30 13.77 -7.97
N ARG A 349 -11.29 12.93 -7.72
CA ARG A 349 -10.06 13.28 -6.97
C ARG A 349 -9.05 13.97 -7.87
N THR A 350 -9.46 15.11 -8.44
CA THR A 350 -8.66 15.87 -9.40
C THR A 350 -7.38 16.46 -8.81
N ASP A 351 -7.36 16.63 -7.48
CA ASP A 351 -6.20 17.03 -6.66
C ASP A 351 -5.23 15.88 -6.37
N SER A 352 -5.47 14.69 -6.93
CA SER A 352 -4.72 13.46 -6.65
C SER A 352 -4.81 13.01 -5.19
N SER A 353 -5.83 13.42 -4.43
CA SER A 353 -6.07 12.92 -3.06
C SER A 353 -6.22 11.40 -3.04
N ASN A 354 -5.98 10.79 -1.88
CA ASN A 354 -6.07 9.35 -1.68
C ASN A 354 -7.26 8.97 -0.78
N TYR A 355 -7.83 7.79 -0.99
CA TYR A 355 -8.78 7.15 -0.08
C TYR A 355 -8.03 6.37 1.01
N ILE A 356 -8.70 5.96 2.09
CA ILE A 356 -8.08 5.15 3.15
C ILE A 356 -7.93 3.70 2.67
N PRO A 357 -6.69 3.17 2.48
CA PRO A 357 -6.51 1.86 1.87
C PRO A 357 -6.94 0.68 2.75
N GLN A 358 -6.95 0.88 4.08
CA GLN A 358 -7.31 -0.16 5.07
C GLN A 358 -8.68 -0.79 4.81
N GLU A 359 -9.65 -0.01 4.32
CA GLU A 359 -11.01 -0.52 4.06
C GLU A 359 -11.04 -1.63 3.00
N PHE A 360 -10.09 -1.61 2.07
CA PHE A 360 -9.98 -2.59 0.98
C PHE A 360 -9.04 -3.75 1.34
N TRP A 361 -7.99 -3.49 2.12
CA TRP A 361 -7.19 -4.57 2.69
C TRP A 361 -8.01 -5.45 3.63
N ASN A 362 -8.97 -4.87 4.36
CA ASN A 362 -9.90 -5.60 5.22
C ASN A 362 -10.74 -6.66 4.47
N VAL A 363 -10.90 -6.54 3.15
CA VAL A 363 -11.62 -7.52 2.31
C VAL A 363 -10.68 -8.26 1.34
N GLY A 364 -9.38 -8.21 1.58
CA GLY A 364 -8.38 -8.99 0.84
C GLY A 364 -8.00 -8.44 -0.54
N CYS A 365 -8.43 -7.22 -0.91
CA CYS A 365 -8.02 -6.61 -2.18
C CYS A 365 -6.50 -6.46 -2.24
N GLN A 366 -5.89 -6.99 -3.30
CA GLN A 366 -4.44 -7.11 -3.44
C GLN A 366 -3.82 -5.81 -3.94
N MET A 367 -4.39 -5.23 -5.00
CA MET A 367 -3.84 -4.07 -5.71
C MET A 367 -4.60 -2.79 -5.34
N VAL A 368 -4.39 -2.28 -4.13
CA VAL A 368 -5.03 -1.05 -3.64
C VAL A 368 -4.20 0.15 -4.12
N ALA A 369 -4.51 0.66 -5.31
CA ALA A 369 -3.71 1.67 -5.99
C ALA A 369 -3.95 3.08 -5.44
N LEU A 370 -2.87 3.76 -5.06
CA LEU A 370 -2.88 5.14 -4.56
C LEU A 370 -2.05 6.06 -5.47
N ASN A 371 -2.35 7.36 -5.43
CA ASN A 371 -1.54 8.43 -6.01
C ASN A 371 -0.29 8.64 -5.14
N PHE A 372 0.85 8.08 -5.54
CA PHE A 372 2.11 8.06 -4.77
C PHE A 372 2.72 9.44 -4.53
N GLN A 373 2.43 10.39 -5.41
CA GLN A 373 2.86 11.78 -5.31
C GLN A 373 2.15 12.55 -4.20
N THR A 374 1.04 12.03 -3.66
CA THR A 374 0.21 12.76 -2.69
C THR A 374 0.46 12.27 -1.27
N PRO A 375 1.11 13.08 -0.41
CA PRO A 375 1.33 12.72 0.98
C PRO A 375 0.06 12.78 1.82
N GLY A 376 0.12 12.20 3.01
CA GLY A 376 -0.94 12.25 4.02
C GLY A 376 -1.24 10.87 4.58
N VAL A 377 -2.25 10.80 5.46
CA VAL A 377 -2.61 9.58 6.19
C VAL A 377 -2.72 8.34 5.29
N PRO A 378 -3.41 8.37 4.13
CA PRO A 378 -3.44 7.21 3.24
C PRO A 378 -2.06 6.68 2.83
N MET A 379 -1.13 7.59 2.51
CA MET A 379 0.22 7.22 2.08
C MET A 379 1.10 6.81 3.27
N ASP A 380 0.90 7.40 4.45
CA ASP A 380 1.55 6.97 5.69
C ASP A 380 1.19 5.50 6.01
N LEU A 381 -0.11 5.16 5.92
CA LEU A 381 -0.60 3.78 6.11
C LEU A 381 -0.05 2.83 5.06
N TYR A 382 0.01 3.30 3.81
CA TYR A 382 0.55 2.54 2.69
C TYR A 382 2.03 2.22 2.88
N ASN A 383 2.85 3.25 3.07
CA ASN A 383 4.28 3.09 3.33
C ASN A 383 4.49 2.20 4.56
N GLY A 384 3.82 2.50 5.67
CA GLY A 384 3.93 1.72 6.90
C GLY A 384 3.60 0.25 6.70
N LYS A 385 2.51 -0.08 6.01
CA LYS A 385 2.14 -1.47 5.71
C LYS A 385 3.24 -2.19 4.91
N PHE A 386 3.74 -1.57 3.85
CA PHE A 386 4.74 -2.17 2.96
C PHE A 386 6.19 -2.02 3.44
N LEU A 387 6.45 -1.48 4.64
CA LEU A 387 7.76 -1.64 5.30
C LEU A 387 8.03 -3.11 5.67
N ASP A 388 6.97 -3.89 5.88
CA ASP A 388 7.04 -5.29 6.25
C ASP A 388 7.61 -6.19 5.14
N ASN A 389 8.00 -7.41 5.51
CA ASN A 389 8.55 -8.43 4.63
C ASN A 389 9.75 -7.93 3.80
N GLY A 390 10.60 -7.11 4.41
CA GLY A 390 11.78 -6.52 3.79
C GLY A 390 11.49 -5.45 2.76
N GLY A 391 10.34 -4.79 2.81
CA GLY A 391 10.00 -3.76 1.85
C GLY A 391 9.78 -4.28 0.43
N CYS A 392 9.58 -5.59 0.27
CA CYS A 392 9.66 -6.24 -1.03
C CYS A 392 8.44 -5.97 -1.94
N GLY A 393 7.42 -5.28 -1.42
CA GLY A 393 6.19 -4.90 -2.12
C GLY A 393 5.12 -5.99 -2.22
N TYR A 394 5.37 -7.18 -1.65
CA TYR A 394 4.43 -8.30 -1.55
C TYR A 394 4.29 -8.73 -0.09
N LEU A 395 3.07 -8.73 0.43
CA LEU A 395 2.77 -9.15 1.81
C LEU A 395 1.76 -10.28 1.78
N LEU A 396 2.09 -11.43 2.36
CA LEU A 396 1.15 -12.53 2.45
C LEU A 396 -0.08 -12.08 3.25
N LYS A 397 -1.28 -12.25 2.69
CA LYS A 397 -2.53 -11.96 3.40
C LYS A 397 -2.59 -12.81 4.69
N PRO A 398 -3.18 -12.30 5.77
CA PRO A 398 -3.41 -13.13 6.95
C PRO A 398 -4.33 -14.32 6.67
N GLU A 399 -4.24 -15.36 7.48
CA GLU A 399 -5.02 -16.60 7.27
C GLU A 399 -6.53 -16.34 7.28
N ILE A 400 -7.02 -15.41 8.11
CA ILE A 400 -8.43 -14.97 8.13
C ILE A 400 -8.95 -14.49 6.77
N LEU A 401 -8.06 -14.03 5.88
CA LEU A 401 -8.35 -13.58 4.51
C LEU A 401 -7.91 -14.57 3.44
N ARG A 402 -7.57 -15.81 3.81
CA ARG A 402 -7.19 -16.89 2.86
C ARG A 402 -7.89 -18.21 3.14
N ASN A 403 -8.41 -18.40 4.34
CA ASN A 403 -9.06 -19.64 4.76
C ASN A 403 -10.59 -19.44 4.84
N PRO A 404 -11.36 -19.91 3.84
CA PRO A 404 -12.82 -19.76 3.82
C PRO A 404 -13.53 -20.37 5.04
N LYS A 405 -12.91 -21.35 5.71
CA LYS A 405 -13.49 -22.01 6.90
C LYS A 405 -13.60 -21.09 8.10
N LEU A 406 -12.78 -20.03 8.18
CA LEU A 406 -12.81 -19.07 9.28
C LEU A 406 -14.05 -18.15 9.21
N ASN A 407 -14.69 -18.07 8.02
CA ASN A 407 -15.90 -17.28 7.80
C ASN A 407 -15.80 -15.86 8.40
N PHE A 408 -14.67 -15.22 8.10
CA PHE A 408 -14.32 -13.88 8.56
C PHE A 408 -15.17 -12.82 7.83
N SER A 409 -15.51 -11.76 8.55
CA SER A 409 -16.13 -10.54 8.02
C SER A 409 -15.68 -9.36 8.88
N PRO A 410 -15.16 -8.26 8.30
CA PRO A 410 -14.60 -7.14 9.06
C PRO A 410 -15.60 -6.45 9.98
N SER A 411 -16.88 -6.46 9.64
CA SER A 411 -17.94 -5.78 10.38
C SER A 411 -18.71 -6.70 11.32
N GLU A 412 -18.35 -7.99 11.40
CA GLU A 412 -19.00 -8.94 12.30
C GLU A 412 -18.05 -9.34 13.43
N PHE A 413 -18.49 -9.07 14.64
CA PHE A 413 -17.75 -9.38 15.85
C PHE A 413 -17.60 -10.90 16.03
N LYS A 414 -16.36 -11.40 15.95
CA LYS A 414 -15.96 -12.70 16.50
C LYS A 414 -14.65 -12.53 17.24
N HIS A 415 -14.43 -13.32 18.29
CA HIS A 415 -13.18 -13.32 19.04
C HIS A 415 -12.04 -13.97 18.23
N TYR A 416 -11.42 -13.22 17.32
CA TYR A 416 -10.21 -13.62 16.61
C TYR A 416 -8.97 -13.42 17.51
N ASN A 417 -8.83 -14.21 18.58
CA ASN A 417 -7.67 -14.16 19.49
C ASN A 417 -7.19 -12.73 19.84
N PRO A 418 -8.03 -11.90 20.47
CA PRO A 418 -7.69 -10.51 20.72
C PRO A 418 -6.39 -10.36 21.51
N THR A 419 -5.69 -9.25 21.27
CA THR A 419 -4.45 -8.87 21.95
C THR A 419 -4.65 -7.57 22.69
N ILE A 420 -4.22 -7.51 23.95
CA ILE A 420 -4.13 -6.25 24.68
C ILE A 420 -2.77 -5.64 24.40
N LEU A 421 -2.79 -4.45 23.84
CA LEU A 421 -1.66 -3.60 23.53
C LEU A 421 -1.55 -2.55 24.62
N SER A 422 -0.39 -2.44 25.27
CA SER A 422 -0.12 -1.37 26.23
C SER A 422 1.18 -0.66 25.85
N ILE A 423 1.06 0.66 25.69
CA ILE A 423 2.15 1.53 25.25
C ILE A 423 2.31 2.63 26.29
N ARG A 424 3.46 2.67 26.95
CA ARG A 424 3.87 3.81 27.75
C ARG A 424 4.69 4.74 26.89
N LEU A 425 4.10 5.84 26.45
CA LEU A 425 4.82 6.90 25.72
C LEU A 425 5.59 7.76 26.71
N ILE A 426 6.91 7.80 26.56
CA ILE A 426 7.80 8.36 27.57
C ILE A 426 8.19 9.79 27.20
N SER A 427 8.84 9.96 26.05
CA SER A 427 9.32 11.27 25.62
C SER A 427 9.45 11.40 24.10
N GLY A 428 9.58 12.64 23.64
CA GLY A 428 10.08 13.00 22.32
C GLY A 428 11.47 13.60 22.44
N PHE A 429 12.22 13.60 21.34
CA PHE A 429 13.53 14.22 21.25
C PHE A 429 13.65 14.96 19.92
N GLN A 430 14.09 16.22 19.98
CA GLN A 430 14.28 17.14 18.86
C GLN A 430 13.14 17.11 17.83
N LEU A 431 11.91 17.24 18.31
CA LEU A 431 10.76 17.42 17.41
C LEU A 431 10.94 18.73 16.62
N PRO A 432 10.50 18.78 15.35
CA PRO A 432 10.54 19.99 14.55
C PRO A 432 9.96 21.20 15.30
N SER A 433 10.74 22.28 15.39
CA SER A 433 10.32 23.50 16.08
C SER A 433 9.25 24.22 15.27
N THR A 434 8.24 24.72 15.98
CA THR A 434 7.15 25.56 15.49
C THR A 434 7.10 26.87 16.27
N TYR A 435 6.14 27.75 15.94
CA TYR A 435 5.94 28.99 16.67
C TYR A 435 5.52 28.74 18.14
N TRP A 436 4.65 27.75 18.35
CA TRP A 436 4.09 27.47 19.68
C TRP A 436 4.89 26.46 20.49
N ASN A 437 5.52 25.48 19.83
CA ASN A 437 6.23 24.36 20.46
C ASN A 437 5.39 23.64 21.54
N ASN A 438 4.08 23.55 21.34
CA ASN A 438 3.16 22.89 22.27
C ASN A 438 3.01 21.42 21.88
N SER A 439 3.99 20.60 22.23
CA SER A 439 4.10 19.22 21.75
C SER A 439 3.05 18.30 22.36
N LEU A 440 2.41 17.50 21.50
CA LEU A 440 1.56 16.37 21.87
C LEU A 440 1.76 15.23 20.89
N VAL A 441 1.36 14.02 21.30
CA VAL A 441 1.42 12.83 20.44
C VAL A 441 0.06 12.15 20.38
N LEU A 442 -0.30 11.72 19.17
CA LEU A 442 -1.47 10.91 18.92
C LEU A 442 -1.03 9.48 18.57
N ILE A 443 -1.74 8.50 19.12
CA ILE A 443 -1.59 7.08 18.82
C ILE A 443 -2.89 6.63 18.16
N GLU A 444 -2.79 6.26 16.89
CA GLU A 444 -3.91 5.89 16.04
C GLU A 444 -3.78 4.42 15.63
N ILE A 445 -4.85 3.66 15.81
CA ILE A 445 -4.95 2.27 15.36
C ILE A 445 -5.82 2.24 14.12
N TYR A 446 -5.31 1.62 13.06
CA TYR A 446 -6.04 1.36 11.82
C TYR A 446 -6.12 -0.14 11.61
N GLY A 447 -7.31 -0.68 11.35
CA GLY A 447 -7.51 -2.12 11.19
C GLY A 447 -8.92 -2.40 10.70
N ILE A 448 -9.49 -3.50 11.18
CA ILE A 448 -10.94 -3.73 11.08
C ILE A 448 -11.69 -2.60 11.80
N PRO A 449 -12.95 -2.29 11.43
CA PRO A 449 -13.73 -1.22 12.06
C PRO A 449 -13.70 -1.20 13.59
N ASP A 450 -13.79 -2.36 14.23
CA ASP A 450 -13.83 -2.48 15.71
C ASP A 450 -12.49 -2.14 16.38
N ASP A 451 -11.37 -2.24 15.66
CA ASP A 451 -10.04 -1.90 16.17
C ASP A 451 -9.69 -0.42 15.97
N GLN A 452 -10.44 0.30 15.15
CA GLN A 452 -10.12 1.69 14.81
C GLN A 452 -10.36 2.62 16.00
N THR A 453 -9.27 3.20 16.50
CA THR A 453 -9.33 4.09 17.66
C THR A 453 -8.15 5.05 17.67
N LYS A 454 -8.30 6.13 18.44
CA LYS A 454 -7.31 7.21 18.56
C LYS A 454 -7.26 7.67 20.00
N GLN A 455 -6.07 7.70 20.56
CA GLN A 455 -5.80 8.29 21.88
C GLN A 455 -4.69 9.35 21.72
N GLN A 456 -4.64 10.31 22.63
CA GLN A 456 -3.67 11.40 22.58
C GLN A 456 -3.11 11.67 23.98
N THR A 457 -1.88 12.18 24.03
CA THR A 457 -1.27 12.68 25.25
C THR A 457 -1.87 14.01 25.70
N HIS A 458 -1.56 14.42 26.93
CA HIS A 458 -1.61 15.82 27.29
C HIS A 458 -0.56 16.64 26.51
N VAL A 459 -0.74 17.96 26.53
CA VAL A 459 0.12 18.89 25.81
C VAL A 459 1.27 19.36 26.70
N ILE A 460 2.51 19.22 26.23
CA ILE A 460 3.68 19.83 26.85
C ILE A 460 3.91 21.19 26.20
N ARG A 461 3.73 22.26 26.97
CA ARG A 461 3.80 23.63 26.45
C ARG A 461 5.24 24.08 26.23
N ARG A 462 5.50 24.77 25.12
CA ARG A 462 6.78 25.42 24.79
C ARG A 462 8.01 24.50 24.90
N ASN A 463 7.84 23.20 24.65
CA ASN A 463 8.94 22.25 24.61
C ASN A 463 8.76 21.27 23.44
N ALA A 464 9.56 21.46 22.39
CA ALA A 464 9.72 20.52 21.28
C ALA A 464 11.06 19.78 21.33
N PHE A 465 12.00 20.20 22.20
CA PHE A 465 13.35 19.66 22.24
C PHE A 465 13.41 18.32 22.98
N ASP A 466 12.74 18.20 24.12
CA ASP A 466 12.74 16.99 24.94
C ASP A 466 11.43 16.77 25.74
N PRO A 467 10.23 16.91 25.13
CA PRO A 467 8.98 16.76 25.86
C PRO A 467 8.86 15.37 26.51
N ARG A 468 8.39 15.32 27.76
CA ARG A 468 8.19 14.07 28.51
C ARG A 468 6.72 13.95 28.93
N TRP A 469 6.02 12.95 28.38
CA TRP A 469 4.62 12.70 28.69
C TRP A 469 4.43 11.66 29.79
N ASN A 470 5.20 10.56 29.75
CA ASN A 470 5.09 9.44 30.69
C ASN A 470 3.66 8.89 30.83
N GLU A 471 2.90 8.84 29.74
CA GLU A 471 1.53 8.37 29.71
C GLU A 471 1.43 6.93 29.21
N THR A 472 0.47 6.16 29.75
CA THR A 472 0.21 4.78 29.33
C THR A 472 -1.13 4.68 28.65
N PHE A 473 -1.12 4.13 27.43
CA PHE A 473 -2.28 3.89 26.60
C PHE A 473 -2.51 2.40 26.50
N THR A 474 -3.77 1.98 26.59
CA THR A 474 -4.16 0.56 26.44
C THR A 474 -5.21 0.42 25.36
N PHE A 475 -5.03 -0.57 24.50
CA PHE A 475 -5.91 -0.89 23.38
C PHE A 475 -6.24 -2.37 23.39
N THR A 476 -7.48 -2.73 23.10
CA THR A 476 -7.87 -4.11 22.79
C THR A 476 -7.95 -4.24 21.29
N ILE A 477 -7.11 -5.09 20.70
CA ILE A 477 -7.02 -5.30 19.26
C ILE A 477 -7.58 -6.68 18.94
N HIS A 478 -8.68 -6.72 18.20
CA HIS A 478 -9.40 -7.92 17.83
C HIS A 478 -8.79 -8.67 16.66
N ALA A 479 -8.17 -7.99 15.69
CA ALA A 479 -7.50 -8.62 14.55
C ALA A 479 -6.07 -8.04 14.38
N PRO A 480 -5.13 -8.39 15.28
CA PRO A 480 -3.79 -7.80 15.28
C PRO A 480 -3.02 -8.02 13.97
N GLU A 481 -3.28 -9.11 13.25
CA GLU A 481 -2.74 -9.39 11.91
C GLU A 481 -3.20 -8.41 10.81
N MET A 482 -4.28 -7.65 11.07
CA MET A 482 -4.83 -6.64 10.16
C MET A 482 -4.51 -5.21 10.58
N ALA A 483 -3.93 -5.02 11.77
CA ALA A 483 -3.77 -3.73 12.39
C ALA A 483 -2.44 -3.04 12.02
N LEU A 484 -2.52 -1.75 11.73
CA LEU A 484 -1.44 -0.79 11.67
C LEU A 484 -1.54 0.15 12.87
N ILE A 485 -0.41 0.56 13.41
CA ILE A 485 -0.32 1.61 14.40
C ILE A 485 0.42 2.81 13.80
N ARG A 486 -0.11 4.01 14.05
CA ARG A 486 0.45 5.29 13.60
C ARG A 486 0.66 6.20 14.81
N PHE A 487 1.89 6.66 14.96
CA PHE A 487 2.27 7.67 15.94
C PHE A 487 2.41 9.01 15.24
N VAL A 488 1.85 10.07 15.82
CA VAL A 488 1.83 11.41 15.22
C VAL A 488 2.29 12.41 16.24
N ALA A 489 3.36 13.14 15.95
CA ALA A 489 3.77 14.29 16.73
C ALA A 489 3.12 15.55 16.14
N GLU A 490 2.46 16.34 16.99
CA GLU A 490 1.82 17.60 16.63
C GLU A 490 2.24 18.72 17.59
N SER A 491 2.22 19.96 17.11
CA SER A 491 2.28 21.15 17.96
C SER A 491 0.90 21.80 18.02
N GLN A 492 0.31 21.86 19.21
CA GLN A 492 -0.98 22.49 19.43
C GLN A 492 -0.93 23.99 19.10
N SER A 493 -1.74 24.39 18.13
CA SER A 493 -1.97 25.81 17.86
C SER A 493 -3.06 26.34 18.79
N THR A 494 -2.94 27.61 19.17
CA THR A 494 -4.03 28.33 19.87
C THR A 494 -5.04 28.91 18.89
N ILE A 495 -4.67 29.03 17.61
CA ILE A 495 -5.49 29.60 16.54
C ILE A 495 -5.45 28.61 15.36
N GLY A 496 -6.52 27.84 15.18
CA GLY A 496 -6.67 26.90 14.07
C GLY A 496 -6.26 25.46 14.39
N ALA A 497 -5.93 24.70 13.34
CA ALA A 497 -5.54 23.29 13.45
C ALA A 497 -4.13 23.13 14.02
N ASN A 498 -3.86 21.97 14.63
CA ASN A 498 -2.53 21.63 15.10
C ASN A 498 -1.54 21.54 13.92
N GLU A 499 -0.29 21.90 14.21
CA GLU A 499 0.81 21.79 13.24
C GLU A 499 1.39 20.39 13.29
N PHE A 500 1.40 19.69 12.15
CA PHE A 500 2.02 18.37 12.02
C PHE A 500 3.54 18.47 12.11
N LEU A 501 4.15 17.72 13.02
CA LEU A 501 5.61 17.69 13.21
C LEU A 501 6.24 16.47 12.54
N GLY A 502 5.61 15.31 12.68
CA GLY A 502 6.11 14.08 12.08
C GLY A 502 5.24 12.88 12.42
N GLN A 503 5.44 11.78 11.71
CA GLN A 503 4.73 10.53 11.97
C GLN A 503 5.64 9.31 11.84
N TYR A 504 5.19 8.20 12.42
CA TYR A 504 5.73 6.88 12.15
C TYR A 504 4.59 5.86 12.13
N THR A 505 4.52 5.05 11.07
CA THR A 505 3.46 4.05 10.87
C THR A 505 4.06 2.70 10.54
N LEU A 506 3.54 1.62 11.15
CA LEU A 506 4.00 0.25 10.92
C LEU A 506 2.90 -0.77 11.26
N PRO A 507 3.00 -2.03 10.80
CA PRO A 507 2.10 -3.09 11.23
C PRO A 507 2.31 -3.44 12.69
N LEU A 508 1.22 -3.70 13.40
CA LEU A 508 1.24 -4.00 14.83
C LEU A 508 2.15 -5.21 15.14
N LEU A 509 2.09 -6.25 14.30
CA LEU A 509 2.91 -7.44 14.47
C LEU A 509 4.41 -7.23 14.18
N CYS A 510 4.78 -6.09 13.59
CA CYS A 510 6.16 -5.67 13.36
C CYS A 510 6.73 -4.82 14.52
N MET A 511 6.04 -4.71 15.64
CA MET A 511 6.54 -4.01 16.83
C MET A 511 7.34 -4.94 17.76
N GLU A 512 8.58 -4.57 18.06
CA GLU A 512 9.44 -5.23 19.03
C GLU A 512 9.11 -4.73 20.46
N LYS A 513 8.99 -5.64 21.42
CA LYS A 513 8.60 -5.31 22.81
C LYS A 513 9.74 -4.64 23.60
N GLY A 514 9.40 -3.95 24.67
CA GLY A 514 10.32 -3.31 25.61
C GLY A 514 10.52 -1.83 25.38
N TYR A 515 11.64 -1.30 25.87
CA TYR A 515 12.02 0.11 25.65
C TYR A 515 12.53 0.29 24.22
N ARG A 516 11.82 1.09 23.44
CA ARG A 516 12.06 1.29 22.00
C ARG A 516 12.04 2.75 21.62
N THR A 517 12.66 3.03 20.48
CA THR A 517 12.58 4.32 19.81
C THR A 517 11.96 4.18 18.42
N ILE A 518 11.33 5.25 17.97
CA ILE A 518 10.88 5.41 16.58
C ILE A 518 11.45 6.70 16.01
N PRO A 519 12.00 6.67 14.79
CA PRO A 519 12.28 7.89 14.06
C PRO A 519 10.99 8.50 13.53
N LEU A 520 10.99 9.80 13.29
CA LEU A 520 9.86 10.49 12.68
C LEU A 520 10.12 10.79 11.21
N PHE A 521 9.04 10.77 10.42
CA PHE A 521 9.02 11.18 9.03
C PHE A 521 8.20 12.45 8.86
N SER A 522 8.68 13.34 8.00
CA SER A 522 7.96 14.55 7.64
C SER A 522 6.72 14.25 6.80
N LYS A 523 5.90 15.27 6.54
CA LYS A 523 4.75 15.16 5.63
C LYS A 523 5.15 14.69 4.23
N SER A 524 6.38 14.98 3.78
CA SER A 524 6.89 14.55 2.48
C SER A 524 7.67 13.23 2.55
N ASP A 525 7.44 12.42 3.60
CA ASP A 525 8.05 11.10 3.77
C ASP A 525 9.58 11.16 3.88
N LYS A 526 10.10 12.30 4.35
CA LYS A 526 11.54 12.49 4.59
C LYS A 526 11.87 12.13 6.03
N PHE A 527 12.88 11.28 6.20
CA PHE A 527 13.44 10.93 7.51
C PHE A 527 13.94 12.18 8.25
N LEU A 528 13.47 12.37 9.48
CA LEU A 528 13.88 13.48 10.34
C LEU A 528 15.04 13.02 11.23
N LEU A 529 16.26 13.26 10.76
CA LEU A 529 17.51 12.70 11.30
C LEU A 529 17.63 12.73 12.83
N SER A 530 17.16 13.80 13.48
CA SER A 530 17.26 13.96 14.93
C SER A 530 15.95 13.75 15.68
N ALA A 531 14.81 13.70 14.99
CA ALA A 531 13.50 13.68 15.63
C ALA A 531 13.08 12.24 15.95
N MET A 532 12.96 11.92 17.23
CA MET A 532 12.63 10.57 17.71
C MET A 532 11.58 10.61 18.81
N MET A 533 10.89 9.50 19.01
CA MET A 533 10.05 9.26 20.18
C MET A 533 10.49 7.98 20.90
N SER A 534 10.49 8.02 22.22
CA SER A 534 10.84 6.90 23.09
C SER A 534 9.63 6.42 23.88
N PHE A 535 9.49 5.12 24.01
CA PHE A 535 8.37 4.51 24.71
C PHE A 535 8.73 3.10 25.19
N HIS A 536 7.88 2.56 26.05
CA HIS A 536 7.92 1.15 26.42
C HIS A 536 6.65 0.47 25.91
N TYR A 537 6.80 -0.63 25.19
CA TYR A 537 5.70 -1.38 24.60
C TYR A 537 5.69 -2.81 25.09
N PHE A 538 4.53 -3.31 25.47
CA PHE A 538 4.30 -4.75 25.59
C PHE A 538 2.90 -5.12 25.11
N SER A 539 2.72 -6.40 24.80
CA SER A 539 1.44 -6.97 24.39
C SER A 539 1.24 -8.36 24.96
N LEU A 540 -0.01 -8.67 25.31
CA LEU A 540 -0.42 -9.95 25.86
C LEU A 540 -1.68 -10.46 25.14
N PRO A 541 -1.78 -11.77 24.86
CA PRO A 541 -3.04 -12.36 24.44
C PRO A 541 -4.13 -12.07 25.48
N PHE A 542 -5.33 -11.69 25.05
CA PHE A 542 -6.42 -11.28 25.94
C PHE A 542 -6.73 -12.31 27.03
N LYS A 543 -6.66 -13.61 26.70
CA LYS A 543 -6.87 -14.72 27.65
C LYS A 543 -5.87 -14.75 28.81
N LYS A 544 -4.66 -14.20 28.62
CA LYS A 544 -3.62 -14.10 29.66
C LYS A 544 -3.71 -12.80 30.46
N ALA A 545 -4.21 -11.73 29.84
CA ALA A 545 -4.31 -10.43 30.48
C ALA A 545 -5.33 -10.36 31.63
N SER A 546 -6.31 -11.26 31.69
CA SER A 546 -7.24 -11.37 32.83
C SER A 546 -6.60 -11.95 34.10
N GLN A 547 -5.36 -12.46 34.02
CA GLN A 547 -4.64 -13.10 35.12
C GLN A 547 -3.41 -12.31 35.61
N GLU A 548 -2.98 -11.24 34.92
CA GLU A 548 -1.76 -10.48 35.22
C GLU A 548 -2.06 -8.99 35.43
N SER A 549 -1.33 -8.31 36.34
CA SER A 549 -1.43 -6.86 36.50
C SER A 549 -0.86 -6.14 35.28
N LEU A 550 -1.68 -5.34 34.59
CA LEU A 550 -1.30 -4.58 33.38
C LEU A 550 -0.38 -3.37 33.64
N THR A 551 0.16 -3.23 34.85
CA THR A 551 1.07 -2.13 35.21
C THR A 551 2.49 -2.42 34.73
N ILE A 552 3.05 -1.54 33.89
CA ILE A 552 4.47 -1.53 33.52
C ILE A 552 5.27 -0.90 34.68
N PRO A 553 6.06 -1.66 35.46
CA PRO A 553 6.93 -1.08 36.48
C PRO A 553 8.04 -0.25 35.80
N LEU A 554 8.45 0.85 36.45
CA LEU A 554 9.57 1.67 35.99
C LEU A 554 10.89 0.94 36.24
N CYS A 555 11.69 0.73 35.20
CA CYS A 555 13.13 0.55 35.39
C CYS A 555 13.73 1.90 35.80
N THR A 556 14.12 2.03 37.07
CA THR A 556 14.67 3.26 37.68
C THR A 556 15.97 3.74 37.02
N TYR A 557 16.66 2.88 36.27
CA TYR A 557 17.93 3.18 35.61
C TYR A 557 17.79 3.80 34.21
N CYS A 558 16.61 3.73 33.58
CA CYS A 558 16.42 4.16 32.20
C CYS A 558 16.20 5.67 32.03
N PHE A 559 15.97 6.45 33.10
CA PHE A 559 15.45 7.82 33.00
C PHE A 559 16.11 8.88 33.89
N THR A 560 17.36 8.68 34.26
CA THR A 560 18.23 9.79 34.67
C THR A 560 19.22 10.08 33.55
N VAL A 561 19.46 11.36 33.27
CA VAL A 561 20.44 11.89 32.30
C VAL A 561 19.94 12.04 30.85
N GLY A 562 19.01 12.99 30.69
CA GLY A 562 19.15 14.00 29.65
C GLY A 562 19.28 15.32 30.40
N ALA A 563 20.51 15.70 30.75
CA ALA A 563 20.87 16.93 31.44
C ALA A 563 22.14 17.48 30.78
#